data_AF-A0A9N9UNA4-F1
#
_entry.id   AF-A0A9N9UNA4-F1
#
_cell.length_a   1.000
_cell.length_b   1.000
_cell.length_c   1.000
_cell.angle_alpha   90.00
_cell.angle_beta   90.00
_cell.angle_gamma   90.00
#
_symmetry.space_group_name_H-M   'P 1'
#
loop_
_entity.id
_entity.type
_entity.pdbx_description
1 polymer ?
#
loop_
_entity_poly.entity_id
_entity_poly.type
_entity_poly.pdbx_seq_one_letter_code
_entity_poly.pdbx_strand_id
1 'polypeptide(L)'
;MKLQLTSVLILTPSVLAQVASGPPSGEHYSPIPLNTLSENSTSVNAVPYQANASLYYLGYKGDDWTRPFSKYWNPLMKPITDEVQKGMTESPYASRLAYTPQEAAGYLTRSGNSHEYGQWHVEKSTMSWRSADRTLVTGEMYDWWFGWHLADPQRYKLWHPVAHQYAWRYPNVADWGNKTLPQRYIGSHSFINEFIGNFASKLTVNFVEPESIGFNTSAFASQGIEAMVVGHITNEHVTNVTGNSYLMHQIRRKDDGSRELRSRFFLEQFTEDQGHQLGVHCALEMSHLATFLPKLYAEFKDTV
;
A
#
# COMPACT_ATOMS: atom_id res chain seq x y z
N MET A 1 22.09 3.83 -52.96
CA MET A 1 20.98 4.41 -52.21
C MET A 1 21.32 4.32 -50.72
N LYS A 2 21.78 5.41 -50.09
CA LYS A 2 22.10 5.43 -48.65
C LYS A 2 20.78 5.65 -47.89
N LEU A 3 20.34 4.66 -47.11
CA LEU A 3 19.24 4.86 -46.17
C LEU A 3 19.74 5.78 -45.04
N GLN A 4 19.21 7.01 -45.00
CA GLN A 4 19.26 7.83 -43.79
C GLN A 4 18.29 7.23 -42.78
N LEU A 5 18.82 6.72 -41.66
CA LEU A 5 18.02 6.48 -40.47
C LEU A 5 17.62 7.84 -39.89
N THR A 6 16.39 8.26 -40.15
CA THR A 6 15.74 9.34 -39.42
C THR A 6 15.52 8.86 -37.99
N SER A 7 16.20 9.49 -37.04
CA SER A 7 15.92 9.33 -35.61
C SER A 7 14.47 9.72 -35.36
N VAL A 8 13.62 8.73 -35.08
CA VAL A 8 12.28 8.97 -34.56
C VAL A 8 12.47 9.54 -33.16
N LEU A 9 12.25 10.85 -33.01
CA LEU A 9 12.21 11.50 -31.71
C LEU A 9 10.95 10.99 -31.00
N ILE A 10 11.07 9.94 -30.19
CA ILE A 10 9.97 9.45 -29.36
C ILE A 10 9.72 10.52 -28.29
N LEU A 11 8.69 11.34 -28.51
CA LEU A 11 8.18 12.24 -27.48
C LEU A 11 7.57 11.38 -26.37
N THR A 12 8.32 11.15 -25.30
CA THR A 12 7.78 10.56 -24.08
C THR A 12 6.69 11.50 -23.54
N PRO A 13 5.46 11.01 -23.25
CA PRO A 13 4.42 11.83 -22.63
C PRO A 13 4.95 12.51 -21.37
N SER A 14 4.57 13.77 -21.13
CA SER A 14 5.08 14.58 -20.01
C SER A 14 4.91 13.90 -18.64
N VAL A 15 3.83 13.13 -18.46
CA VAL A 15 3.57 12.36 -17.23
C VAL A 15 4.53 11.17 -17.10
N LEU A 16 4.84 10.48 -18.21
CA LEU A 16 5.82 9.39 -18.20
C LEU A 16 7.22 9.94 -17.89
N ALA A 17 7.56 11.12 -18.43
CA ALA A 17 8.80 11.80 -18.12
C ALA A 17 8.89 12.21 -16.63
N GLN A 18 7.78 12.66 -16.02
CA GLN A 18 7.73 13.00 -14.59
C GLN A 18 7.80 11.77 -13.67
N VAL A 19 7.18 10.66 -14.06
CA VAL A 19 7.27 9.41 -13.28
C VAL A 19 8.66 8.81 -13.40
N ALA A 20 9.25 8.84 -14.60
CA ALA A 20 10.59 8.34 -14.88
C ALA A 20 11.71 9.30 -14.47
N SER A 21 11.41 10.53 -14.05
CA SER A 21 12.45 11.49 -13.71
C SER A 21 13.10 11.12 -12.39
N GLY A 22 14.43 11.09 -12.40
CA GLY A 22 15.23 11.28 -11.20
C GLY A 22 15.24 12.75 -10.76
N PRO A 23 15.95 13.09 -9.68
CA PRO A 23 16.17 14.49 -9.33
C PRO A 23 16.79 15.23 -10.54
N PRO A 24 16.29 16.43 -10.89
CA PRO A 24 16.82 17.22 -11.99
C PRO A 24 18.35 17.31 -11.97
N SER A 25 18.98 17.01 -13.11
CA SER A 25 20.45 17.06 -13.24
C SER A 25 20.97 18.47 -12.99
N GLY A 26 21.83 18.65 -11.99
CA GLY A 26 22.40 19.94 -11.61
C GLY A 26 21.67 20.67 -10.48
N GLU A 27 20.53 20.16 -10.00
CA GLU A 27 19.89 20.65 -8.79
C GLU A 27 20.39 19.87 -7.56
N HIS A 28 21.01 20.58 -6.62
CA HIS A 28 21.38 20.04 -5.33
C HIS A 28 20.21 20.26 -4.36
N TYR A 29 19.48 19.19 -4.06
CA TYR A 29 18.49 19.22 -2.99
C TYR A 29 19.18 18.96 -1.66
N SER A 30 19.18 19.95 -0.78
CA SER A 30 19.55 19.76 0.63
C SER A 30 18.38 19.11 1.35
N PRO A 31 18.49 17.86 1.83
CA PRO A 31 17.36 17.21 2.48
C PRO A 31 16.94 17.95 3.74
N ILE A 32 15.65 18.22 3.88
CA ILE A 32 15.10 18.76 5.13
C ILE A 32 14.94 17.59 6.11
N PRO A 33 15.67 17.55 7.25
CA PRO A 33 15.57 16.44 8.19
C PRO A 33 14.15 16.28 8.73
N LEU A 34 13.74 15.04 8.98
CA LEU A 34 12.52 14.76 9.73
C LEU A 34 12.77 14.96 11.23
N ASN A 35 11.71 15.28 11.96
CA ASN A 35 11.77 15.39 13.41
C ASN A 35 12.04 14.02 14.02
N THR A 36 12.96 13.95 15.00
CA THR A 36 13.21 12.75 15.77
C THR A 36 12.01 12.42 16.66
N LEU A 37 11.70 11.13 16.77
CA LEU A 37 10.68 10.60 17.66
C LEU A 37 11.10 10.80 19.12
N SER A 38 10.14 11.18 19.96
CA SER A 38 10.27 11.41 21.40
C SER A 38 9.00 10.97 22.13
N GLU A 39 9.03 10.92 23.45
CA GLU A 39 7.88 10.50 24.28
C GLU A 39 6.60 11.35 24.06
N ASN A 40 6.75 12.58 23.56
CA ASN A 40 5.64 13.52 23.29
C ASN A 40 5.48 13.83 21.80
N SER A 41 5.99 12.96 20.92
CA SER A 41 5.93 13.19 19.49
C SER A 41 4.50 13.17 18.95
N THR A 42 4.23 14.14 18.08
CA THR A 42 2.96 14.29 17.39
C THR A 42 3.21 14.23 15.89
N SER A 43 2.50 13.34 15.19
CA SER A 43 2.51 13.28 13.73
C SER A 43 1.51 14.26 13.15
N VAL A 44 1.99 15.16 12.30
CA VAL A 44 1.19 16.18 11.60
C VAL A 44 1.38 16.00 10.11
N ASN A 45 0.31 16.13 9.33
CA ASN A 45 0.45 16.02 7.88
C ASN A 45 1.38 17.12 7.33
N ALA A 46 2.26 16.74 6.41
CA ALA A 46 3.24 17.62 5.78
C ALA A 46 2.59 18.76 4.98
N VAL A 47 1.35 18.57 4.53
CA VAL A 47 0.57 19.55 3.77
C VAL A 47 -0.90 19.59 4.23
N PRO A 48 -1.58 20.74 4.09
CA PRO A 48 -3.02 20.83 4.30
C PRO A 48 -3.81 19.91 3.35
N TYR A 49 -5.02 19.55 3.76
CA TYR A 49 -5.92 18.76 2.91
C TYR A 49 -6.23 19.48 1.60
N GLN A 50 -6.01 18.79 0.48
CA GLN A 50 -6.33 19.26 -0.85
C GLN A 50 -7.58 18.55 -1.38
N ALA A 51 -8.69 19.28 -1.52
CA ALA A 51 -9.95 18.74 -2.02
C ALA A 51 -10.04 18.69 -3.56
N ASN A 52 -9.26 19.51 -4.27
CA ASN A 52 -9.27 19.58 -5.72
C ASN A 52 -8.37 18.50 -6.34
N ALA A 53 -8.99 17.45 -6.88
CA ALA A 53 -8.29 16.33 -7.51
C ALA A 53 -7.48 16.72 -8.76
N SER A 54 -7.79 17.86 -9.41
CA SER A 54 -7.04 18.36 -10.57
C SER A 54 -5.60 18.77 -10.22
N LEU A 55 -5.29 18.91 -8.92
CA LEU A 55 -3.95 19.24 -8.42
C LEU A 55 -3.13 18.00 -8.04
N TYR A 56 -3.74 16.81 -8.04
CA TYR A 56 -3.04 15.55 -7.78
C TYR A 56 -2.14 15.18 -8.96
N TYR A 57 -1.02 14.52 -8.70
CA TYR A 57 -0.04 14.22 -9.74
C TYR A 57 0.76 12.96 -9.41
N LEU A 58 1.13 12.22 -10.45
CA LEU A 58 2.06 11.10 -10.36
C LEU A 58 3.51 11.59 -10.30
N GLY A 59 4.40 10.74 -9.78
CA GLY A 59 5.82 11.06 -9.70
C GLY A 59 6.17 12.12 -8.65
N TYR A 60 7.46 12.40 -8.56
CA TYR A 60 8.01 13.52 -7.78
C TYR A 60 8.22 14.73 -8.68
N LYS A 61 8.03 15.94 -8.14
CA LYS A 61 8.36 17.21 -8.81
C LYS A 61 8.83 18.27 -7.82
N GLY A 62 9.68 19.18 -8.27
CA GLY A 62 10.12 20.35 -7.49
C GLY A 62 10.59 19.96 -6.08
N ASP A 63 9.97 20.57 -5.06
CA ASP A 63 10.35 20.39 -3.66
C ASP A 63 10.16 18.96 -3.11
N ASP A 64 9.46 18.07 -3.83
CA ASP A 64 9.38 16.64 -3.45
C ASP A 64 10.78 16.02 -3.28
N TRP A 65 11.75 16.47 -4.07
CA TRP A 65 13.12 15.96 -4.04
C TRP A 65 13.91 16.41 -2.80
N THR A 66 13.43 17.44 -2.07
CA THR A 66 14.01 17.88 -0.78
C THR A 66 13.72 16.92 0.37
N ARG A 67 12.85 15.92 0.17
CA ARG A 67 12.54 14.93 1.20
C ARG A 67 13.75 14.01 1.44
N PRO A 68 14.12 13.72 2.70
CA PRO A 68 15.31 12.90 3.01
C PRO A 68 15.19 11.45 2.55
N PHE A 69 13.96 10.97 2.38
CA PHE A 69 13.65 9.66 1.83
C PHE A 69 13.56 9.64 0.30
N SER A 70 13.80 10.76 -0.41
CA SER A 70 13.68 10.83 -1.88
C SER A 70 14.62 9.88 -2.61
N LYS A 71 15.75 9.51 -2.00
CA LYS A 71 16.66 8.47 -2.51
C LYS A 71 16.05 7.07 -2.60
N TYR A 72 14.94 6.80 -1.92
CA TYR A 72 14.18 5.55 -2.02
C TYR A 72 13.17 5.58 -3.16
N TRP A 73 12.96 6.72 -3.81
CA TRP A 73 12.13 6.82 -5.00
C TRP A 73 12.74 5.99 -6.13
N ASN A 74 11.98 5.00 -6.62
CA ASN A 74 12.39 4.18 -7.75
C ASN A 74 11.17 3.81 -8.60
N PRO A 75 10.93 4.48 -9.73
CA PRO A 75 9.79 4.19 -10.59
C PRO A 75 9.93 2.88 -11.38
N LEU A 76 11.11 2.25 -11.37
CA LEU A 76 11.35 0.96 -12.01
C LEU A 76 10.88 -0.17 -11.10
N MET A 77 9.57 -0.42 -11.13
CA MET A 77 8.96 -1.55 -10.45
C MET A 77 9.29 -2.85 -11.20
N LYS A 78 9.64 -3.90 -10.45
CA LYS A 78 9.78 -5.23 -11.04
C LYS A 78 8.41 -5.70 -11.53
N PRO A 79 8.36 -6.44 -12.66
CA PRO A 79 7.14 -7.14 -13.06
C PRO A 79 6.62 -8.05 -11.94
N ILE A 80 5.31 -8.33 -11.97
CA ILE A 80 4.70 -9.35 -11.10
C ILE A 80 5.37 -10.71 -11.32
N THR A 81 5.38 -11.57 -10.29
CA THR A 81 6.02 -12.89 -10.39
C THR A 81 5.19 -13.85 -11.25
N ASP A 82 5.82 -14.93 -11.72
CA ASP A 82 5.15 -15.99 -12.50
C ASP A 82 3.96 -16.59 -11.74
N GLU A 83 4.06 -16.74 -10.41
CA GLU A 83 2.97 -17.25 -9.57
C GLU A 83 1.78 -16.29 -9.57
N VAL A 84 2.03 -14.99 -9.46
CA VAL A 84 0.98 -13.97 -9.56
C VAL A 84 0.36 -14.01 -10.94
N GLN A 85 1.17 -14.04 -12.00
CA GLN A 85 0.67 -14.08 -13.38
C GLN A 85 -0.21 -15.31 -13.63
N LYS A 86 0.20 -16.49 -13.16
CA LYS A 86 -0.60 -17.72 -13.24
C LYS A 86 -1.93 -17.58 -12.48
N GLY A 87 -1.88 -17.12 -11.23
CA GLY A 87 -3.08 -16.91 -10.43
C GLY A 87 -4.06 -15.92 -11.07
N MET A 88 -3.56 -14.85 -11.70
CA MET A 88 -4.40 -13.89 -12.44
C MET A 88 -5.01 -14.51 -13.70
N THR A 89 -4.30 -15.42 -14.36
CA THR A 89 -4.77 -16.12 -15.58
C THR A 89 -5.84 -17.17 -15.26
N GLU A 90 -5.75 -17.81 -14.09
CA GLU A 90 -6.69 -18.82 -13.63
C GLU A 90 -7.94 -18.22 -12.94
N SER A 91 -7.98 -16.90 -12.75
CA SER A 91 -9.12 -16.18 -12.18
C SER A 91 -10.13 -15.77 -13.27
N PRO A 92 -11.43 -15.60 -12.93
CA PRO A 92 -12.05 -15.82 -11.63
C PRO A 92 -12.26 -17.32 -11.32
N TYR A 93 -12.15 -17.70 -10.05
CA TYR A 93 -12.53 -19.04 -9.58
C TYR A 93 -14.05 -19.08 -9.26
N ALA A 94 -14.58 -20.15 -8.66
CA ALA A 94 -16.02 -20.28 -8.38
C ALA A 94 -16.47 -19.52 -7.13
N SER A 95 -17.52 -18.68 -7.22
CA SER A 95 -18.04 -17.83 -6.13
C SER A 95 -18.34 -18.50 -4.80
N ARG A 96 -18.63 -19.80 -4.83
CA ARG A 96 -18.85 -20.61 -3.62
C ARG A 96 -17.59 -20.83 -2.77
N LEU A 97 -16.41 -20.51 -3.28
CA LEU A 97 -15.14 -20.53 -2.54
C LEU A 97 -14.84 -19.19 -1.84
N ALA A 98 -15.62 -18.13 -2.12
CA ALA A 98 -15.47 -16.83 -1.47
C ALA A 98 -15.98 -16.87 -0.02
N TYR A 99 -15.44 -15.98 0.81
CA TYR A 99 -15.84 -15.77 2.20
C TYR A 99 -15.94 -14.27 2.51
N THR A 100 -16.76 -13.95 3.51
CA THR A 100 -17.03 -12.57 3.92
C THR A 100 -15.90 -11.98 4.79
N PRO A 101 -15.83 -10.64 4.95
CA PRO A 101 -14.90 -10.03 5.90
C PRO A 101 -15.00 -10.61 7.31
N GLN A 102 -16.21 -10.91 7.80
CA GLN A 102 -16.46 -11.45 9.14
C GLN A 102 -15.95 -12.89 9.29
N GLU A 103 -15.88 -13.65 8.19
CA GLU A 103 -15.32 -15.00 8.18
C GLU A 103 -13.79 -15.00 8.02
N ALA A 104 -13.20 -13.86 7.63
CA ALA A 104 -11.80 -13.77 7.24
C ALA A 104 -10.84 -14.19 8.35
N ALA A 105 -11.16 -13.91 9.62
CA ALA A 105 -10.38 -14.35 10.77
C ALA A 105 -10.23 -15.88 10.80
N GLY A 106 -11.28 -16.63 10.44
CA GLY A 106 -11.26 -18.08 10.37
C GLY A 106 -10.38 -18.64 9.26
N TYR A 107 -10.13 -17.88 8.19
CA TYR A 107 -9.30 -18.30 7.04
C TYR A 107 -7.85 -17.81 7.18
N LEU A 108 -7.65 -16.54 7.54
CA LEU A 108 -6.33 -15.91 7.58
C LEU A 108 -5.43 -16.41 8.71
N THR A 109 -6.00 -17.05 9.74
CA THR A 109 -5.25 -17.63 10.86
C THR A 109 -4.80 -19.08 10.63
N ARG A 110 -5.43 -19.82 9.69
CA ARG A 110 -5.09 -21.21 9.38
C ARG A 110 -3.72 -21.33 8.73
N SER A 111 -2.94 -22.33 9.12
CA SER A 111 -1.70 -22.71 8.42
C SER A 111 -2.02 -23.40 7.08
N GLY A 112 -1.18 -23.20 6.06
CA GLY A 112 -1.20 -23.99 4.83
C GLY A 112 -2.40 -23.79 3.90
N ASN A 113 -3.02 -22.61 3.84
CA ASN A 113 -4.13 -22.37 2.90
C ASN A 113 -3.66 -22.58 1.45
N SER A 114 -4.33 -23.47 0.72
CA SER A 114 -3.83 -24.06 -0.54
C SER A 114 -4.17 -23.28 -1.81
N HIS A 115 -4.71 -22.06 -1.72
CA HIS A 115 -5.04 -21.24 -2.89
C HIS A 115 -4.84 -19.75 -2.59
N GLU A 116 -3.63 -19.24 -2.82
CA GLU A 116 -3.25 -17.90 -2.34
C GLU A 116 -2.71 -16.97 -3.43
N TYR A 117 -2.55 -17.49 -4.65
CA TYR A 117 -2.24 -16.70 -5.85
C TYR A 117 -3.49 -16.63 -6.73
N GLY A 118 -4.09 -15.44 -6.81
CA GLY A 118 -5.22 -15.08 -7.67
C GLY A 118 -6.52 -15.84 -7.39
N GLN A 119 -7.52 -15.18 -6.80
CA GLN A 119 -8.94 -15.55 -6.91
C GLN A 119 -9.82 -14.31 -6.80
N TRP A 120 -10.90 -14.25 -7.60
CA TRP A 120 -11.84 -13.13 -7.67
C TRP A 120 -13.28 -13.61 -7.90
N HIS A 121 -14.17 -13.60 -6.90
CA HIS A 121 -15.58 -13.97 -7.16
C HIS A 121 -16.61 -13.00 -6.61
N VAL A 122 -17.67 -12.83 -7.38
CA VAL A 122 -18.90 -12.06 -7.12
C VAL A 122 -20.04 -13.09 -7.11
N GLU A 123 -20.85 -13.33 -6.08
CA GLU A 123 -21.83 -12.48 -5.39
C GLU A 123 -21.72 -12.64 -3.85
N LYS A 124 -20.56 -12.25 -3.29
CA LYS A 124 -20.29 -11.71 -1.92
C LYS A 124 -18.78 -11.56 -1.62
N SER A 125 -18.03 -11.23 -2.67
CA SER A 125 -16.68 -10.66 -2.78
C SER A 125 -15.53 -11.16 -1.89
N THR A 126 -14.58 -11.85 -2.53
CA THR A 126 -13.21 -12.03 -2.02
C THR A 126 -12.21 -11.81 -3.17
N MET A 127 -11.19 -10.97 -2.96
CA MET A 127 -9.89 -11.12 -3.61
C MET A 127 -8.88 -11.68 -2.62
N SER A 128 -8.21 -12.76 -3.03
CA SER A 128 -7.06 -13.30 -2.32
C SER A 128 -5.77 -13.10 -3.10
N TRP A 129 -4.79 -12.50 -2.42
CA TRP A 129 -3.44 -12.33 -2.94
C TRP A 129 -2.38 -12.67 -1.87
N ARG A 130 -1.20 -13.10 -2.30
CA ARG A 130 0.00 -13.37 -1.49
C ARG A 130 1.20 -12.78 -2.23
N SER A 131 1.86 -11.76 -1.67
CA SER A 131 3.21 -11.36 -2.12
C SER A 131 4.18 -12.33 -1.50
N ALA A 132 5.05 -12.81 -2.40
CA ALA A 132 6.40 -13.24 -2.12
C ALA A 132 6.53 -14.12 -0.89
N ASP A 133 6.62 -15.43 -1.15
CA ASP A 133 7.32 -16.27 -0.21
C ASP A 133 8.72 -15.69 0.02
N ARG A 134 9.08 -15.52 1.31
CA ARG A 134 10.42 -15.11 1.78
C ARG A 134 10.73 -13.62 1.66
N THR A 135 9.79 -12.76 2.05
CA THR A 135 10.09 -11.35 2.29
C THR A 135 10.98 -11.15 3.54
N LEU A 136 11.82 -10.11 3.52
CA LEU A 136 12.59 -9.65 4.69
C LEU A 136 11.79 -8.68 5.58
N VAL A 137 10.59 -8.28 5.14
CA VAL A 137 9.70 -7.39 5.89
C VAL A 137 9.17 -8.09 7.12
N THR A 138 9.42 -7.51 8.30
CA THR A 138 8.86 -7.96 9.58
C THR A 138 7.52 -7.27 9.88
N GLY A 139 6.74 -7.82 10.82
CA GLY A 139 5.52 -7.15 11.28
C GLY A 139 5.78 -5.74 11.82
N GLU A 140 6.87 -5.56 12.59
CA GLU A 140 7.28 -4.27 13.12
C GLU A 140 7.55 -3.23 12.02
N MET A 141 8.27 -3.61 10.96
CA MET A 141 8.52 -2.72 9.81
C MET A 141 7.22 -2.33 9.11
N TYR A 142 6.27 -3.27 9.05
CA TYR A 142 5.00 -3.08 8.37
C TYR A 142 4.06 -2.17 9.17
N ASP A 143 3.91 -2.39 10.47
CA ASP A 143 3.12 -1.50 11.34
C ASP A 143 3.72 -0.09 11.39
N TRP A 144 5.06 0.02 11.41
CA TRP A 144 5.73 1.33 11.30
C TRP A 144 5.37 2.03 9.99
N TRP A 145 5.41 1.31 8.87
CA TRP A 145 5.09 1.88 7.56
C TRP A 145 3.70 2.50 7.56
N PHE A 146 2.68 1.77 8.03
CA PHE A 146 1.28 2.24 8.07
C PHE A 146 1.04 3.40 9.03
N GLY A 147 1.89 3.62 10.04
CA GLY A 147 1.93 4.89 10.76
C GLY A 147 2.59 6.01 9.96
N TRP A 148 3.80 5.73 9.46
CA TRP A 148 4.71 6.73 8.93
C TRP A 148 4.31 7.28 7.56
N HIS A 149 3.79 6.46 6.64
CA HIS A 149 3.51 6.91 5.27
C HIS A 149 2.29 7.85 5.19
N LEU A 150 1.39 7.83 6.17
CA LEU A 150 0.10 8.53 6.12
C LEU A 150 0.22 10.06 6.18
N ALA A 151 1.30 10.55 6.78
CA ALA A 151 1.47 11.98 7.06
C ALA A 151 1.98 12.79 5.86
N ASP A 152 2.47 12.15 4.79
CA ASP A 152 3.10 12.86 3.68
C ASP A 152 2.79 12.13 2.34
N PRO A 153 2.14 12.81 1.36
CA PRO A 153 1.87 12.23 0.05
C PRO A 153 3.12 11.68 -0.66
N GLN A 154 4.29 12.30 -0.43
CA GLN A 154 5.55 11.85 -1.01
C GLN A 154 5.99 10.51 -0.43
N ARG A 155 5.71 10.23 0.85
CA ARG A 155 5.95 8.91 1.45
C ARG A 155 5.04 7.87 0.80
N TYR A 156 3.75 8.17 0.65
CA TYR A 156 2.78 7.26 0.00
C TYR A 156 3.19 6.88 -1.43
N LYS A 157 3.72 7.84 -2.18
CA LYS A 157 4.20 7.65 -3.55
C LYS A 157 5.36 6.65 -3.67
N LEU A 158 6.21 6.49 -2.65
CA LEU A 158 7.29 5.48 -2.67
C LEU A 158 6.74 4.06 -2.85
N TRP A 159 5.52 3.80 -2.39
CA TRP A 159 4.92 2.47 -2.37
C TRP A 159 4.52 1.99 -3.76
N HIS A 160 3.87 2.86 -4.53
CA HIS A 160 3.49 2.58 -5.91
C HIS A 160 3.77 3.80 -6.81
N PRO A 161 5.03 3.97 -7.26
CA PRO A 161 5.49 5.17 -8.00
C PRO A 161 4.69 5.53 -9.25
N VAL A 162 4.08 4.53 -9.90
CA VAL A 162 3.32 4.70 -11.13
C VAL A 162 1.80 4.81 -10.93
N ALA A 163 1.30 4.73 -9.69
CA ALA A 163 -0.14 4.70 -9.41
C ALA A 163 -0.58 5.65 -8.29
N HIS A 164 0.20 5.81 -7.23
CA HIS A 164 -0.16 6.67 -6.10
C HIS A 164 0.02 8.15 -6.46
N GLN A 165 -1.06 8.93 -6.39
CA GLN A 165 -1.01 10.36 -6.72
C GLN A 165 -1.09 11.26 -5.50
N TYR A 166 -1.90 10.87 -4.51
CA TYR A 166 -2.22 11.70 -3.36
C TYR A 166 -2.60 10.84 -2.16
N ALA A 167 -2.20 11.28 -0.97
CA ALA A 167 -2.66 10.75 0.31
C ALA A 167 -2.72 11.88 1.34
N TRP A 168 -3.71 11.83 2.22
CA TRP A 168 -3.81 12.72 3.37
C TRP A 168 -4.56 12.04 4.50
N ARG A 169 -4.07 12.18 5.73
CA ARG A 169 -4.66 11.51 6.88
C ARG A 169 -5.64 12.40 7.63
N TYR A 170 -6.83 11.90 7.92
CA TYR A 170 -7.69 12.43 8.97
C TYR A 170 -7.53 11.60 10.26
N PRO A 171 -7.42 12.23 11.45
CA PRO A 171 -7.25 13.66 11.68
C PRO A 171 -5.89 14.16 11.20
N ASN A 172 -5.77 15.48 11.00
CA ASN A 172 -4.52 16.12 10.55
C ASN A 172 -3.33 15.90 11.52
N VAL A 173 -3.65 15.68 12.79
CA VAL A 173 -2.71 15.55 13.90
C VAL A 173 -3.00 14.23 14.62
N ALA A 174 -1.99 13.37 14.83
CA ALA A 174 -2.07 12.22 15.73
C ALA A 174 -1.01 12.32 16.81
N ASP A 175 -1.42 11.99 18.02
CA ASP A 175 -0.52 11.73 19.12
C ASP A 175 0.15 10.37 18.93
N TRP A 176 1.48 10.36 18.83
CA TRP A 176 2.31 9.15 18.80
C TRP A 176 3.01 8.89 20.13
N GLY A 177 2.87 9.80 21.10
CA GLY A 177 3.49 9.71 22.41
C GLY A 177 3.07 8.45 23.13
N ASN A 178 4.07 7.63 23.53
CA ASN A 178 3.87 6.34 24.20
C ASN A 178 2.90 5.38 23.49
N LYS A 179 2.71 5.52 22.17
CA LYS A 179 1.87 4.62 21.36
C LYS A 179 2.68 3.48 20.77
N THR A 180 2.11 2.28 20.78
CA THR A 180 2.59 1.15 19.98
C THR A 180 2.48 1.48 18.48
N LEU A 181 3.19 0.75 17.61
CA LEU A 181 3.14 1.02 16.16
C LEU A 181 1.71 0.92 15.59
N PRO A 182 0.88 -0.09 15.93
CA PRO A 182 -0.53 -0.12 15.51
C PRO A 182 -1.35 1.09 15.98
N GLN A 183 -1.17 1.50 17.23
CA GLN A 183 -1.88 2.65 17.81
C GLN A 183 -1.57 3.98 17.11
N ARG A 184 -0.50 4.05 16.30
CA ARG A 184 -0.14 5.26 15.54
C ARG A 184 -1.00 5.49 14.29
N TYR A 185 -1.69 4.46 13.79
CA TYR A 185 -2.54 4.55 12.60
C TYR A 185 -3.97 4.06 12.79
N ILE A 186 -4.24 3.13 13.72
CA ILE A 186 -5.60 2.65 13.98
C ILE A 186 -6.49 3.81 14.45
N GLY A 187 -7.69 3.90 13.88
CA GLY A 187 -8.65 4.99 14.08
C GLY A 187 -8.47 6.16 13.10
N SER A 188 -7.37 6.20 12.34
CA SER A 188 -7.18 7.22 11.29
C SER A 188 -7.88 6.85 9.98
N HIS A 189 -8.04 7.84 9.11
CA HIS A 189 -8.60 7.69 7.78
C HIS A 189 -7.57 8.19 6.76
N SER A 190 -7.14 7.33 5.85
CA SER A 190 -6.30 7.72 4.72
C SER A 190 -7.20 8.13 3.56
N PHE A 191 -7.22 9.42 3.23
CA PHE A 191 -7.86 9.96 2.03
C PHE A 191 -6.88 9.88 0.87
N ILE A 192 -7.10 8.94 -0.03
CA ILE A 192 -6.19 8.63 -1.12
C ILE A 192 -6.82 8.87 -2.48
N ASN A 193 -5.97 9.25 -3.43
CA ASN A 193 -6.32 9.24 -4.84
C ASN A 193 -5.22 8.52 -5.60
N GLU A 194 -5.60 7.44 -6.27
CA GLU A 194 -4.65 6.53 -6.90
C GLU A 194 -5.24 5.82 -8.11
N PHE A 195 -4.37 5.41 -9.03
CA PHE A 195 -4.76 4.62 -10.16
C PHE A 195 -4.88 3.15 -9.81
N ILE A 196 -6.08 2.60 -9.98
CA ILE A 196 -6.30 1.15 -10.02
C ILE A 196 -6.61 0.83 -11.48
N GLY A 197 -5.69 0.14 -12.14
CA GLY A 197 -5.72 0.01 -13.59
C GLY A 197 -5.51 1.36 -14.28
N ASN A 198 -6.46 1.77 -15.12
CA ASN A 198 -6.40 3.01 -15.92
C ASN A 198 -7.26 4.15 -15.36
N PHE A 199 -7.89 3.99 -14.20
CA PHE A 199 -8.77 4.99 -13.61
C PHE A 199 -8.28 5.42 -12.22
N ALA A 200 -8.32 6.73 -11.98
CA ALA A 200 -8.03 7.30 -10.67
C ALA A 200 -9.26 7.15 -9.75
N SER A 201 -9.08 6.44 -8.66
CA SER A 201 -10.08 6.20 -7.64
C SER A 201 -9.84 7.12 -6.44
N LYS A 202 -10.91 7.77 -5.98
CA LYS A 202 -10.90 8.58 -4.76
C LYS A 202 -11.44 7.74 -3.62
N LEU A 203 -10.61 7.40 -2.64
CA LEU A 203 -10.94 6.41 -1.61
C LEU A 203 -10.65 6.95 -0.21
N THR A 204 -11.42 6.46 0.78
CA THR A 204 -11.01 6.47 2.18
C THR A 204 -10.67 5.05 2.59
N VAL A 205 -9.53 4.89 3.27
CA VAL A 205 -9.22 3.70 4.08
C VAL A 205 -9.25 4.09 5.57
N ASN A 206 -10.27 3.65 6.30
CA ASN A 206 -10.33 3.80 7.75
C ASN A 206 -9.71 2.59 8.45
N PHE A 207 -8.58 2.81 9.13
CA PHE A 207 -7.90 1.72 9.84
C PHE A 207 -8.63 1.37 11.13
N VAL A 208 -8.93 0.09 11.31
CA VAL A 208 -9.69 -0.42 12.46
C VAL A 208 -8.93 -1.55 13.16
N GLU A 209 -9.28 -1.80 14.42
CA GLU A 209 -8.73 -2.92 15.19
C GLU A 209 -9.11 -4.25 14.53
N PRO A 210 -8.18 -5.21 14.35
CA PRO A 210 -8.51 -6.53 13.81
C PRO A 210 -9.64 -7.25 14.59
N GLU A 211 -9.74 -7.03 15.89
CA GLU A 211 -10.80 -7.57 16.75
C GLU A 211 -12.19 -7.15 16.28
N SER A 212 -12.34 -5.97 15.65
CA SER A 212 -13.63 -5.47 15.18
C SER A 212 -14.23 -6.33 14.07
N ILE A 213 -13.43 -7.17 13.41
CA ILE A 213 -13.86 -8.08 12.35
C ILE A 213 -13.65 -9.56 12.73
N GLY A 214 -13.45 -9.83 14.03
CA GLY A 214 -13.46 -11.18 14.60
C GLY A 214 -12.09 -11.84 14.74
N PHE A 215 -10.98 -11.12 14.56
CA PHE A 215 -9.66 -11.68 14.86
C PHE A 215 -9.42 -11.78 16.38
N ASN A 216 -8.79 -12.88 16.80
CA ASN A 216 -8.27 -13.02 18.17
C ASN A 216 -6.78 -12.65 18.18
N THR A 217 -6.47 -11.38 18.42
CA THR A 217 -5.10 -10.85 18.42
C THR A 217 -4.21 -11.47 19.49
N SER A 218 -4.79 -11.92 20.61
CA SER A 218 -4.05 -12.64 21.67
C SER A 218 -3.46 -13.98 21.17
N ALA A 219 -4.01 -14.55 20.09
CA ALA A 219 -3.51 -15.77 19.48
C ALA A 219 -2.50 -15.53 18.33
N PHE A 220 -2.25 -14.29 17.92
CA PHE A 220 -1.41 -13.99 16.75
C PHE A 220 0.02 -14.52 16.89
N ALA A 221 0.61 -14.35 18.07
CA ALA A 221 1.98 -14.81 18.33
C ALA A 221 2.13 -16.33 18.14
N SER A 222 1.16 -17.13 18.62
CA SER A 222 1.19 -18.59 18.46
C SER A 222 0.81 -19.05 17.05
N GLN A 223 0.16 -18.19 16.26
CA GLN A 223 -0.18 -18.43 14.86
C GLN A 223 0.88 -17.93 13.86
N GLY A 224 1.94 -17.30 14.37
CA GLY A 224 3.02 -16.70 13.58
C GLY A 224 2.63 -15.37 12.92
N ILE A 225 1.49 -14.77 13.28
CA ILE A 225 1.06 -13.48 12.73
C ILE A 225 1.87 -12.38 13.42
N GLU A 226 2.67 -11.65 12.65
CA GLU A 226 3.52 -10.56 13.17
C GLU A 226 2.84 -9.19 13.02
N ALA A 227 1.99 -9.00 12.01
CA ALA A 227 1.19 -7.79 11.82
C ALA A 227 -0.13 -8.12 11.10
N MET A 228 -1.18 -7.36 11.40
CA MET A 228 -2.48 -7.42 10.74
C MET A 228 -3.04 -6.00 10.60
N VAL A 229 -3.02 -5.47 9.39
CA VAL A 229 -3.59 -4.16 9.05
C VAL A 229 -4.97 -4.39 8.46
N VAL A 230 -6.01 -3.84 9.10
CA VAL A 230 -7.40 -3.90 8.62
C VAL A 230 -7.88 -2.49 8.30
N GLY A 231 -8.41 -2.29 7.09
CA GLY A 231 -8.95 -1.01 6.64
C GLY A 231 -10.38 -1.18 6.13
N HIS A 232 -11.32 -0.38 6.64
CA HIS A 232 -12.68 -0.24 6.10
C HIS A 232 -12.67 0.80 4.98
N ILE A 233 -13.18 0.44 3.80
CA ILE A 233 -12.98 1.19 2.55
C ILE A 233 -14.29 1.81 2.07
N THR A 234 -14.23 3.04 1.58
CA THR A 234 -15.31 3.65 0.80
C THR A 234 -14.76 4.53 -0.33
N ASN A 235 -15.56 4.78 -1.36
CA ASN A 235 -15.17 5.46 -2.60
C ASN A 235 -15.30 6.99 -2.55
N GLU A 236 -15.04 7.59 -1.38
CA GLU A 236 -15.06 9.03 -1.18
C GLU A 236 -14.10 9.44 -0.04
N HIS A 237 -13.66 10.69 0.00
CA HIS A 237 -12.92 11.24 1.15
C HIS A 237 -13.90 11.63 2.27
N VAL A 238 -14.33 10.64 3.05
CA VAL A 238 -15.25 10.80 4.17
C VAL A 238 -14.72 10.11 5.43
N THR A 239 -15.16 10.56 6.61
CA THR A 239 -14.84 9.93 7.89
C THR A 239 -15.95 9.00 8.40
N ASN A 240 -17.13 9.03 7.78
CA ASN A 240 -18.21 8.11 8.09
C ASN A 240 -18.18 6.96 7.08
N VAL A 241 -17.28 6.00 7.30
CA VAL A 241 -17.16 4.83 6.43
C VAL A 241 -18.23 3.82 6.80
N THR A 242 -19.08 3.49 5.82
CA THR A 242 -20.18 2.51 5.95
C THR A 242 -20.02 1.42 4.90
N GLY A 243 -20.81 0.35 5.03
CA GLY A 243 -20.74 -0.80 4.14
C GLY A 243 -19.96 -1.95 4.75
N ASN A 244 -19.48 -2.84 3.89
CA ASN A 244 -18.77 -4.06 4.24
C ASN A 244 -17.53 -4.28 3.34
N SER A 245 -16.94 -3.19 2.86
CA SER A 245 -15.75 -3.25 2.01
C SER A 245 -14.48 -3.10 2.83
N TYR A 246 -13.58 -4.09 2.81
CA TYR A 246 -12.38 -4.12 3.64
C TYR A 246 -11.12 -4.49 2.85
N LEU A 247 -9.98 -3.96 3.28
CA LEU A 247 -8.67 -4.54 3.01
C LEU A 247 -8.11 -5.16 4.28
N MET A 248 -7.34 -6.21 4.12
CA MET A 248 -6.61 -6.86 5.20
C MET A 248 -5.22 -7.23 4.69
N HIS A 249 -4.17 -6.71 5.32
CA HIS A 249 -2.79 -7.09 5.04
C HIS A 249 -2.19 -7.79 6.25
N GLN A 250 -1.53 -8.91 6.03
CA GLN A 250 -0.96 -9.75 7.06
C GLN A 250 0.50 -10.03 6.78
N ILE A 251 1.35 -9.79 7.78
CA ILE A 251 2.69 -10.38 7.81
C ILE A 251 2.63 -11.62 8.69
N ARG A 252 3.06 -12.76 8.14
CA ARG A 252 3.15 -14.00 8.90
C ARG A 252 4.53 -14.62 8.78
N ARG A 253 5.07 -15.07 9.90
CA ARG A 253 6.26 -15.90 10.00
C ARG A 253 5.85 -17.38 9.89
N LYS A 254 6.48 -18.10 8.97
CA LYS A 254 6.36 -19.54 8.80
C LYS A 254 7.30 -20.29 9.76
N ASP A 255 7.06 -21.58 9.92
CA ASP A 255 7.86 -22.47 10.78
C ASP A 255 9.33 -22.55 10.34
N ASP A 256 9.62 -22.35 9.05
CA ASP A 256 10.98 -22.29 8.49
C ASP A 256 11.69 -20.94 8.73
N GLY A 257 11.04 -20.02 9.45
CA GLY A 257 11.55 -18.68 9.76
C GLY A 257 11.36 -17.66 8.64
N SER A 258 10.91 -18.07 7.45
CA SER A 258 10.58 -17.15 6.37
C SER A 258 9.29 -16.38 6.68
N ARG A 259 9.09 -15.25 5.99
CA ARG A 259 7.88 -14.45 6.10
C ARG A 259 7.12 -14.41 4.79
N GLU A 260 5.80 -14.28 4.92
CA GLU A 260 4.85 -14.07 3.84
C GLU A 260 4.05 -12.79 4.10
N LEU A 261 3.71 -12.08 3.02
CA LEU A 261 2.83 -10.92 3.06
C LEU A 261 1.54 -11.29 2.29
N ARG A 262 0.42 -11.33 3.00
CA ARG A 262 -0.89 -11.76 2.45
C ARG A 262 -1.83 -10.58 2.45
N SER A 263 -2.55 -10.38 1.36
CA SER A 263 -3.55 -9.32 1.22
C SER A 263 -4.90 -9.92 0.86
N ARG A 264 -5.96 -9.41 1.47
CA ARG A 264 -7.35 -9.71 1.12
C ARG A 264 -8.09 -8.42 0.91
N PHE A 265 -8.91 -8.40 -0.13
CA PHE A 265 -9.81 -7.28 -0.39
C PHE A 265 -11.22 -7.85 -0.52
N PHE A 266 -12.14 -7.23 0.18
CA PHE A 266 -13.56 -7.53 0.16
C PHE A 266 -14.23 -6.25 -0.31
N LEU A 267 -14.88 -6.26 -1.45
CA LEU A 267 -15.51 -5.05 -2.02
C LEU A 267 -16.97 -5.37 -2.32
N GLU A 268 -17.91 -4.64 -1.74
CA GLU A 268 -19.34 -4.95 -1.93
C GLU A 268 -19.80 -4.85 -3.38
N GLN A 269 -19.15 -3.99 -4.17
CA GLN A 269 -19.43 -3.79 -5.59
C GLN A 269 -18.09 -3.68 -6.34
N PHE A 270 -17.79 -4.68 -7.18
CA PHE A 270 -16.66 -4.63 -8.12
C PHE A 270 -16.97 -5.48 -9.36
N THR A 271 -16.47 -5.08 -10.53
CA THR A 271 -16.54 -5.85 -11.78
C THR A 271 -15.29 -6.70 -11.97
N GLU A 272 -15.38 -7.87 -12.60
CA GLU A 272 -14.21 -8.76 -12.81
C GLU A 272 -12.92 -8.01 -13.25
N ASP A 273 -13.04 -7.05 -14.18
CA ASP A 273 -11.93 -6.19 -14.62
C ASP A 273 -11.31 -5.36 -13.49
N GLN A 274 -12.12 -4.70 -12.67
CA GLN A 274 -11.65 -3.91 -11.52
C GLN A 274 -10.87 -4.78 -10.53
N GLY A 275 -11.20 -6.06 -10.48
CA GLY A 275 -10.52 -6.98 -9.61
C GLY A 275 -9.20 -7.41 -10.19
N HIS A 276 -9.19 -7.84 -11.45
CA HIS A 276 -7.92 -8.08 -12.11
C HIS A 276 -6.94 -6.89 -11.93
N GLN A 277 -7.44 -5.66 -12.12
CA GLN A 277 -6.68 -4.43 -11.91
C GLN A 277 -6.21 -4.24 -10.47
N LEU A 278 -7.07 -4.43 -9.47
CA LEU A 278 -6.68 -4.31 -8.06
C LEU A 278 -5.69 -5.40 -7.63
N GLY A 279 -5.81 -6.60 -8.18
CA GLY A 279 -4.89 -7.69 -7.93
C GLY A 279 -3.49 -7.42 -8.48
N VAL A 280 -3.40 -6.87 -9.69
CA VAL A 280 -2.13 -6.42 -10.27
C VAL A 280 -1.55 -5.25 -9.47
N HIS A 281 -2.38 -4.26 -9.11
CA HIS A 281 -1.97 -3.12 -8.28
C HIS A 281 -1.35 -3.58 -6.96
N CYS A 282 -2.06 -4.43 -6.21
CA CYS A 282 -1.58 -4.95 -4.93
C CYS A 282 -0.29 -5.78 -5.09
N ALA A 283 -0.19 -6.58 -6.16
CA ALA A 283 1.02 -7.35 -6.45
C ALA A 283 2.24 -6.46 -6.66
N LEU A 284 2.09 -5.38 -7.41
CA LEU A 284 3.16 -4.45 -7.72
C LEU A 284 3.57 -3.66 -6.47
N GLU A 285 2.64 -3.01 -5.78
CA GLU A 285 2.95 -2.13 -4.64
C GLU A 285 3.64 -2.90 -3.50
N MET A 286 3.14 -4.09 -3.17
CA MET A 286 3.65 -4.81 -2.00
C MET A 286 5.00 -5.46 -2.29
N SER A 287 5.18 -5.97 -3.52
CA SER A 287 6.47 -6.48 -3.97
C SER A 287 7.50 -5.35 -4.04
N HIS A 288 7.09 -4.15 -4.48
CA HIS A 288 7.96 -2.98 -4.53
C HIS A 288 8.36 -2.49 -3.13
N LEU A 289 7.39 -2.33 -2.22
CA LEU A 289 7.63 -1.95 -0.83
C LEU A 289 8.65 -2.89 -0.16
N ALA A 290 8.50 -4.20 -0.38
CA ALA A 290 9.42 -5.20 0.18
C ALA A 290 10.88 -5.02 -0.28
N THR A 291 11.15 -4.33 -1.39
CA THR A 291 12.52 -4.10 -1.88
C THR A 291 13.30 -3.05 -1.10
N PHE A 292 12.61 -2.13 -0.42
CA PHE A 292 13.27 -1.00 0.26
C PHE A 292 12.85 -0.81 1.71
N LEU A 293 11.69 -1.33 2.13
CA LEU A 293 11.16 -1.12 3.48
C LEU A 293 12.16 -1.46 4.60
N PRO A 294 12.93 -2.57 4.57
CA PRO A 294 13.91 -2.83 5.63
C PRO A 294 14.98 -1.75 5.77
N LYS A 295 15.46 -1.18 4.66
CA LYS A 295 16.46 -0.11 4.66
C LYS A 295 15.85 1.22 5.09
N LEU A 296 14.68 1.54 4.56
CA LEU A 296 13.93 2.74 4.92
C LEU A 296 13.59 2.75 6.41
N TYR A 297 13.09 1.63 6.94
CA TYR A 297 12.80 1.46 8.36
C TYR A 297 14.07 1.64 9.21
N ALA A 298 15.18 1.00 8.85
CA ALA A 298 16.43 1.14 9.60
C ALA A 298 16.93 2.59 9.69
N GLU A 299 16.63 3.42 8.68
CA GLU A 299 17.00 4.83 8.62
C GLU A 299 16.01 5.76 9.31
N PHE A 300 14.70 5.50 9.21
CA PHE A 300 13.64 6.45 9.60
C PHE A 300 12.72 5.97 10.73
N LYS A 301 12.93 4.80 11.32
CA LYS A 301 12.07 4.25 12.40
C LYS A 301 11.91 5.20 13.60
N ASP A 302 12.94 6.01 13.86
CA ASP A 302 12.99 6.97 14.97
C ASP A 302 12.61 8.39 14.52
N THR A 303 11.81 8.53 13.45
CA THR A 303 11.32 9.82 12.93
C THR A 303 9.81 9.88 12.87
N VAL A 304 9.28 11.11 12.81
CA VAL A 304 7.85 11.42 12.64
C VAL A 304 7.57 11.93 11.24
#